data_AF-A0A6I1EFS0-F1
#
_entry.id   AF-A0A6I1EFS0-F1
#
_cell.length_a   1.000
_cell.length_b   1.000
_cell.length_c   1.000
_cell.angle_alpha   90.00
_cell.angle_beta   90.00
_cell.angle_gamma   90.00
#
_symmetry.space_group_name_H-M   'P 1'
#
loop_
_entity.id
_entity.type
_entity.pdbx_description
1 polymer ?
#
loop_
_entity_poly.entity_id
_entity_poly.type
_entity_poly.pdbx_seq_one_letter_code
_entity_poly.pdbx_strand_id
1 'polypeptide(L)'
;MGGFSTKATKTIAAIACLTVIVGCSATFRYHGYAPSDDELANLLVGADTRETVEEVVGKPSSSGVLADGDWYYVSSKFRHYAYKAPQPVEREVVVLSFADTGVLENVERFGLEDGRVVALSRRVTDQPVKGPGIISQIIRNIGNVDLGDVFGDG
;
A
#
# COMPACT_ATOMS: atom_id res chain seq x y z
N MET A 1 -15.66 -47.75 19.72
CA MET A 1 -15.49 -46.40 19.14
C MET A 1 -16.85 -45.75 19.01
N GLY A 2 -17.15 -44.72 19.83
CA GLY A 2 -18.48 -44.09 19.87
C GLY A 2 -18.73 -43.21 18.64
N GLY A 3 -19.81 -43.50 17.91
CA GLY A 3 -20.23 -42.70 16.76
C GLY A 3 -20.76 -41.35 17.20
N PHE A 4 -20.19 -40.26 16.69
CA PHE A 4 -20.71 -38.91 16.90
C PHE A 4 -22.08 -38.76 16.22
N SER A 5 -23.06 -38.25 16.96
CA SER A 5 -24.41 -37.95 16.45
C SER A 5 -24.33 -36.94 15.30
N THR A 6 -25.00 -37.21 14.18
CA THR A 6 -25.06 -36.33 13.00
C THR A 6 -25.50 -34.90 13.35
N LYS A 7 -26.29 -34.72 14.42
CA LYS A 7 -26.65 -33.39 14.92
C LYS A 7 -25.45 -32.66 15.51
N ALA A 8 -24.63 -33.33 16.33
CA ALA A 8 -23.42 -32.75 16.91
C ALA A 8 -22.38 -32.38 15.84
N THR A 9 -22.22 -33.21 14.80
CA THR A 9 -21.35 -32.89 13.65
C THR A 9 -21.82 -31.64 12.89
N LYS A 10 -23.14 -31.48 12.69
CA LYS A 10 -23.69 -30.28 12.05
C LYS A 10 -23.50 -29.02 12.88
N THR A 11 -23.66 -29.09 14.20
CA THR A 11 -23.45 -27.94 15.09
C THR A 11 -21.98 -27.50 15.11
N ILE A 12 -21.05 -28.47 15.17
CA ILE A 12 -19.60 -28.19 15.13
C ILE A 12 -19.21 -27.57 13.78
N ALA A 13 -19.70 -28.10 12.66
CA ALA A 13 -19.45 -27.53 11.34
C ALA A 13 -20.01 -26.11 11.20
N ALA A 14 -21.20 -25.83 11.74
CA ALA A 14 -21.79 -24.49 11.72
C ALA A 14 -20.97 -23.49 12.56
N ILE A 15 -20.51 -23.89 13.74
CA ILE A 15 -19.65 -23.06 14.60
C ILE A 15 -18.30 -22.79 13.93
N ALA A 16 -17.69 -23.81 13.32
CA ALA A 16 -16.42 -23.66 12.59
C ALA A 16 -16.57 -22.76 11.34
N CYS A 17 -17.71 -22.81 10.65
CA CYS A 17 -17.96 -21.93 9.50
C CYS A 17 -18.14 -20.47 9.95
N LEU A 18 -18.81 -20.25 11.08
CA LEU A 18 -19.00 -18.93 11.68
C LEU A 18 -17.67 -18.28 12.10
N THR A 19 -16.74 -19.05 12.67
CA THR A 19 -15.44 -18.49 13.12
C THR A 19 -14.54 -18.05 11.98
N VAL A 20 -14.62 -18.68 10.81
CA VAL A 20 -13.83 -18.32 9.62
C VAL A 20 -14.23 -16.94 9.05
N ILE A 21 -15.48 -16.52 9.22
CA ILE A 21 -16.00 -15.28 8.60
C ILE A 21 -15.62 -14.03 9.42
N VAL A 22 -15.33 -14.16 10.72
CA VAL A 22 -15.06 -13.01 11.62
C VAL A 22 -13.68 -12.37 11.39
N GLY A 23 -12.76 -13.04 10.71
CA GLY A 23 -11.38 -12.56 10.53
C GLY A 23 -11.16 -11.46 9.49
N CYS A 24 -12.18 -11.10 8.70
CA CYS A 24 -11.99 -10.17 7.58
C CYS A 24 -12.24 -8.71 8.01
N SER A 25 -11.24 -8.08 8.63
CA SER A 25 -11.27 -6.65 8.96
C SER A 25 -10.36 -5.83 8.04
N ALA A 26 -10.72 -4.54 7.86
CA ALA A 26 -9.85 -3.62 7.13
C ALA A 26 -8.63 -3.28 7.99
N THR A 27 -7.43 -3.33 7.41
CA THR A 27 -6.20 -2.89 8.05
C THR A 27 -5.79 -1.54 7.47
N PHE A 28 -5.36 -0.62 8.32
CA PHE A 28 -4.81 0.68 7.91
C PHE A 28 -3.29 0.66 8.00
N ARG A 29 -2.63 1.20 6.97
CA ARG A 29 -1.18 1.41 6.93
C ARG A 29 -0.91 2.90 6.82
N TYR A 30 -0.03 3.40 7.68
CA TYR A 30 0.40 4.79 7.73
C TYR A 30 1.85 4.86 7.25
N HIS A 31 2.14 5.84 6.39
CA HIS A 31 3.46 6.06 5.83
C HIS A 31 3.81 7.55 5.88
N GLY A 32 5.08 7.82 6.15
CA GLY A 32 5.62 9.18 6.19
C GLY A 32 5.22 9.94 7.45
N TYR A 33 5.33 11.26 7.36
CA TYR A 33 5.04 12.20 8.45
C TYR A 33 4.62 13.53 7.84
N ALA A 34 3.60 14.13 8.42
CA ALA A 34 3.16 15.49 8.16
C ALA A 34 2.97 16.15 9.52
N PRO A 35 3.58 17.32 9.78
CA PRO A 35 3.36 18.05 11.03
C PRO A 35 1.88 18.35 11.23
N SER A 36 1.43 18.33 12.48
CA SER A 36 0.09 18.73 12.88
C SER A 36 -0.07 20.25 12.81
N ASP A 37 -1.31 20.73 12.78
CA ASP A 37 -1.58 22.17 12.73
C ASP A 37 -1.10 22.89 14.00
N ASP A 38 -1.11 22.22 15.16
CA ASP A 38 -0.57 22.77 16.41
C ASP A 38 0.96 22.94 16.34
N GLU A 39 1.67 21.99 15.74
CA GLU A 39 3.12 22.10 15.51
C GLU A 39 3.45 23.23 14.54
N LEU A 40 2.68 23.36 13.45
CA LEU A 40 2.85 24.44 12.47
C LEU A 40 2.50 25.81 13.04
N ALA A 41 1.54 25.88 13.96
CA ALA A 41 1.16 27.13 14.63
C ALA A 41 2.26 27.69 15.55
N ASN A 42 3.22 26.84 15.96
CA ASN A 42 4.39 27.30 16.71
C ASN A 42 5.48 27.91 15.81
N LEU A 43 5.35 27.79 14.49
CA LEU A 43 6.28 28.37 13.54
C LEU A 43 5.89 29.82 13.20
N LEU A 44 6.88 30.70 13.21
CA LEU A 44 6.76 32.12 12.90
C LEU A 44 7.35 32.41 11.53
N VAL A 45 6.45 32.58 10.55
CA VAL A 45 6.79 33.01 9.20
C VAL A 45 7.52 34.37 9.25
N GLY A 46 8.66 34.46 8.57
CA GLY A 46 9.53 35.63 8.49
C GLY A 46 10.54 35.75 9.64
N ALA A 47 10.51 34.85 10.63
CA ALA A 47 11.44 34.87 11.76
C ALA A 47 12.19 33.55 11.93
N ASP A 48 11.50 32.41 11.78
CA ASP A 48 12.11 31.10 11.96
C ASP A 48 13.07 30.73 10.83
N THR A 49 14.16 30.06 11.19
CA THR A 49 15.14 29.53 10.22
C THR A 49 14.96 28.02 10.06
N ARG A 50 15.64 27.44 9.08
CA ARG A 50 15.64 25.98 8.88
C ARG A 50 16.01 25.22 10.17
N GLU A 51 16.95 25.74 10.95
CA GLU A 51 17.37 25.13 12.22
C GLU A 51 16.27 25.18 13.28
N THR A 52 15.58 26.31 13.44
CA THR A 52 14.49 26.42 14.43
C THR A 52 13.28 25.61 13.99
N VAL A 53 12.96 25.60 12.70
CA VAL A 53 11.92 24.72 12.13
C VAL A 53 12.26 23.25 12.36
N GLU A 54 13.52 22.84 12.16
CA GLU A 54 13.96 21.47 12.44
C GLU A 54 13.76 21.09 13.90
N GLU A 55 13.99 22.02 14.83
CA GLU A 55 13.79 21.76 16.26
C GLU A 55 12.31 21.55 16.62
N VAL A 56 11.40 22.25 15.94
CA VAL A 56 9.95 22.17 16.19
C VAL A 56 9.31 20.95 15.51
N VAL A 57 9.60 20.72 14.22
CA VAL A 57 8.91 19.69 13.40
C VAL A 57 9.82 18.59 12.86
N GLY A 58 11.12 18.65 13.14
CA GLY A 58 12.10 17.68 12.65
C GLY A 58 12.47 17.86 11.17
N LYS A 59 13.50 17.12 10.72
CA LYS A 59 13.89 17.10 9.30
C LYS A 59 12.84 16.37 8.45
N PRO A 60 12.49 16.90 7.26
CA PRO A 60 11.61 16.20 6.34
C PRO A 60 12.32 14.98 5.74
N SER A 61 11.54 13.98 5.35
CA SER A 61 12.03 12.76 4.68
C SER A 61 12.57 13.01 3.27
N SER A 62 12.23 14.15 2.66
CA SER A 62 12.72 14.59 1.36
C SER A 62 13.13 16.08 1.40
N SER A 63 14.16 16.40 2.17
CA SER A 63 14.86 17.68 2.07
C SER A 63 15.86 17.60 0.90
N GLY A 64 15.60 18.32 -0.20
CA GLY A 64 16.62 18.56 -1.24
C GLY A 64 16.50 17.77 -2.55
N VAL A 65 15.38 17.09 -2.84
CA VAL A 65 15.13 16.51 -4.18
C VAL A 65 14.46 17.52 -5.14
N LEU A 66 13.82 18.56 -4.61
CA LEU A 66 13.13 19.60 -5.39
C LEU A 66 13.97 20.88 -5.45
N ALA A 67 13.92 21.56 -6.60
CA ALA A 67 14.91 22.54 -7.06
C ALA A 67 15.13 23.75 -6.15
N ASP A 68 14.16 24.10 -5.32
CA ASP A 68 14.11 25.41 -4.63
C ASP A 68 14.51 25.34 -3.15
N GLY A 69 14.89 24.15 -2.64
CA GLY A 69 15.34 24.00 -1.26
C GLY A 69 14.23 24.01 -0.21
N ASP A 70 12.97 24.04 -0.63
CA ASP A 70 11.79 23.90 0.23
C ASP A 70 11.72 22.52 0.90
N TRP A 71 11.00 22.46 2.02
CA TRP A 71 10.81 21.25 2.79
C TRP A 71 9.43 20.66 2.57
N TYR A 72 9.41 19.36 2.25
CA TYR A 72 8.20 18.63 1.92
C TYR A 72 7.99 17.51 2.94
N TYR A 73 6.90 17.60 3.68
CA TYR A 73 6.43 16.58 4.58
C TYR A 73 5.23 15.88 3.95
N VAL A 74 5.27 14.55 3.87
CA VAL A 74 4.23 13.76 3.21
C VAL A 74 3.78 12.67 4.15
N SER A 75 2.48 12.65 4.43
CA SER A 75 1.79 11.59 5.15
C SER A 75 0.81 10.88 4.23
N SER A 76 0.70 9.56 4.32
CA SER A 76 -0.24 8.77 3.52
C SER A 76 -0.83 7.63 4.33
N LYS A 77 -2.15 7.50 4.25
CA LYS A 77 -2.93 6.44 4.90
C LYS A 77 -3.60 5.56 3.86
N PHE A 78 -3.31 4.27 3.91
CA PHE A 78 -3.85 3.28 2.99
C PHE A 78 -4.76 2.28 3.70
N ARG A 79 -5.94 2.06 3.14
CA ARG A 79 -6.85 1.00 3.56
C ARG A 79 -6.58 -0.26 2.75
N HIS A 80 -6.30 -1.35 3.47
CA HIS A 80 -6.17 -2.68 2.95
C HIS A 80 -7.39 -3.49 3.36
N TYR A 81 -8.09 -4.10 2.39
CA TYR A 81 -9.28 -4.89 2.67
C TYR A 81 -9.36 -6.11 1.78
N ALA A 82 -9.31 -7.29 2.39
CA ALA A 82 -9.34 -8.59 1.72
C ALA A 82 -8.28 -8.67 0.59
N TYR A 83 -8.70 -9.10 -0.60
CA TYR A 83 -7.87 -9.24 -1.80
C TYR A 83 -7.86 -7.97 -2.68
N LYS A 84 -8.51 -6.89 -2.27
CA LYS A 84 -8.59 -5.65 -3.08
C LYS A 84 -7.26 -4.91 -3.03
N ALA A 85 -6.95 -4.21 -4.12
CA ALA A 85 -5.81 -3.30 -4.16
C ALA A 85 -5.93 -2.25 -3.03
N PRO A 86 -4.82 -1.87 -2.38
CA PRO A 86 -4.82 -0.84 -1.35
C PRO A 86 -5.36 0.49 -1.90
N GLN A 87 -6.22 1.16 -1.14
CA GLN A 87 -6.77 2.46 -1.52
C GLN A 87 -6.25 3.56 -0.60
N PRO A 88 -5.74 4.68 -1.14
CA PRO A 88 -5.41 5.84 -0.32
C PRO A 88 -6.71 6.41 0.26
N VAL A 89 -6.76 6.54 1.57
CA VAL A 89 -7.90 7.15 2.30
C VAL A 89 -7.62 8.62 2.53
N GLU A 90 -6.36 8.94 2.80
CA GLU A 90 -5.91 10.26 3.23
C GLU A 90 -4.47 10.42 2.79
N ARG A 91 -4.15 11.60 2.27
CA ARG A 91 -2.79 12.02 1.95
C ARG A 91 -2.71 13.49 2.27
N GLU A 92 -1.67 13.85 3.00
CA GLU A 92 -1.37 15.22 3.33
C GLU A 92 0.04 15.54 2.87
N VAL A 93 0.20 16.72 2.29
CA VAL A 93 1.50 17.29 1.93
C VAL A 93 1.60 18.66 2.59
N VAL A 94 2.58 18.83 3.47
CA VAL A 94 2.92 20.13 4.03
C VAL A 94 4.20 20.61 3.37
N VAL A 95 4.16 21.83 2.84
CA VAL A 95 5.28 22.49 2.18
C VAL A 95 5.68 23.69 3.02
N LEU A 96 6.94 23.71 3.44
CA LEU A 96 7.56 24.87 4.08
C LEU A 96 8.52 25.50 3.08
N SER A 97 8.22 26.73 2.66
CA SER A 97 9.06 27.47 1.74
C SER A 97 10.01 28.38 2.48
N PHE A 98 11.24 28.48 1.99
CA PHE A 98 12.28 29.29 2.61
C PHE A 98 12.82 30.32 1.63
N ALA A 99 13.09 31.53 2.13
CA ALA A 99 13.84 32.53 1.40
C ALA A 99 15.30 32.08 1.19
N ASP A 100 16.02 32.73 0.27
CA ASP A 100 17.45 32.50 0.02
C ASP A 100 18.32 32.65 1.28
N THR A 101 17.86 33.45 2.25
CA THR A 101 18.51 33.66 3.55
C THR A 101 18.30 32.49 4.53
N GLY A 102 17.46 31.51 4.18
CA GLY A 102 17.13 30.36 5.03
C GLY A 102 16.00 30.60 6.03
N VAL A 103 15.28 31.72 5.91
CA VAL A 103 14.14 32.08 6.76
C VAL A 103 12.84 31.53 6.17
N LEU A 104 11.95 31.02 7.01
CA LEU A 104 10.63 30.51 6.63
C LEU A 104 9.77 31.64 6.04
N GLU A 105 9.32 31.47 4.80
CA GLU A 105 8.52 32.46 4.08
C GLU A 105 7.06 32.05 3.92
N ASN A 106 6.78 30.75 3.83
CA ASN A 106 5.43 30.25 3.63
C ASN A 106 5.22 28.85 4.19
N VAL A 107 3.97 28.54 4.57
CA VAL A 107 3.51 27.24 5.02
C VAL A 107 2.24 26.89 4.26
N GLU A 108 2.27 25.81 3.48
CA GLU A 108 1.13 25.33 2.70
C GLU A 108 0.79 23.89 3.08
N ARG A 109 -0.50 23.56 3.12
CA ARG A 109 -1.00 22.20 3.33
C ARG A 109 -1.92 21.81 2.18
N PHE A 110 -1.71 20.62 1.65
CA PHE A 110 -2.50 20.03 0.57
C PHE A 110 -3.07 18.69 1.00
N GLY A 111 -4.36 18.48 0.73
CA GLY A 111 -5.07 17.24 1.00
C GLY A 111 -5.05 16.26 -0.17
N LEU A 112 -5.82 15.19 -0.03
CA LEU A 112 -5.98 14.18 -1.08
C LEU A 112 -6.80 14.74 -2.26
N GLU A 113 -7.74 15.63 -1.96
CA GLU A 113 -8.61 16.37 -2.87
C GLU A 113 -7.84 17.31 -3.81
N ASP A 114 -6.70 17.83 -3.37
CA ASP A 114 -5.85 18.73 -4.16
C ASP A 114 -4.94 17.94 -5.13
N GLY A 115 -4.94 16.61 -5.03
CA GLY A 115 -4.13 15.72 -5.85
C GLY A 115 -4.54 15.73 -7.32
N ARG A 116 -3.64 16.19 -8.19
CA ARG A 116 -3.81 16.04 -9.66
C ARG A 116 -3.40 14.64 -10.10
N VAL A 117 -4.30 13.94 -10.80
CA VAL A 117 -4.01 12.62 -11.39
C VAL A 117 -3.03 12.79 -12.56
N VAL A 118 -1.74 12.57 -12.30
CA VAL A 118 -0.73 12.49 -13.34
C VAL A 118 -0.59 11.03 -13.76
N ALA A 119 -1.04 10.71 -14.98
CA ALA A 119 -0.77 9.40 -15.57
C ALA A 119 0.72 9.30 -15.88
N LEU A 120 1.52 8.81 -14.92
CA LEU A 120 2.88 8.35 -15.21
C LEU A 120 2.73 7.28 -16.28
N SER A 121 3.27 7.53 -17.47
CA SER A 121 3.19 6.59 -18.59
C SER A 121 3.58 5.22 -18.07
N ARG A 122 2.62 4.30 -18.00
CA ARG A 122 2.93 2.92 -17.62
C ARG A 122 3.92 2.44 -18.66
N ARG A 123 5.17 2.20 -18.26
CA ARG A 123 6.04 1.29 -18.98
C ARG A 123 5.45 -0.09 -18.72
N VAL A 124 4.37 -0.40 -19.43
CA VAL A 124 3.86 -1.75 -19.53
C VAL A 124 4.97 -2.47 -20.27
N THR A 125 5.80 -3.22 -19.56
CA THR A 125 6.61 -4.22 -20.23
C THR A 125 5.59 -5.22 -20.72
N ASP A 126 5.19 -5.12 -21.98
CA ASP A 126 4.42 -6.17 -22.65
C ASP A 126 5.23 -7.44 -22.46
N GLN A 127 4.79 -8.29 -21.52
CA GLN A 127 5.36 -9.61 -21.33
C GLN A 127 5.14 -10.35 -22.65
N PRO A 128 6.17 -10.57 -23.49
CA PRO A 128 5.98 -11.30 -24.73
C PRO A 128 6.04 -12.78 -24.40
N VAL A 129 5.24 -13.23 -23.44
CA VAL A 129 5.17 -14.66 -23.12
C VAL A 129 4.07 -15.26 -23.99
N LYS A 130 4.37 -15.35 -25.30
CA LYS A 130 3.71 -16.32 -26.19
C LYS A 130 4.30 -17.71 -25.91
N GLY A 131 4.05 -18.21 -24.70
CA GLY A 131 4.41 -19.57 -24.29
C GLY A 131 3.18 -20.28 -23.73
N PRO A 132 3.08 -21.61 -23.84
CA PRO A 132 1.99 -22.36 -23.21
C PRO A 132 2.00 -22.05 -21.71
N GLY A 133 0.86 -21.58 -21.18
CA GLY A 133 0.73 -21.20 -19.78
C GLY A 133 1.09 -22.34 -18.82
N ILE A 134 1.48 -22.00 -17.60
CA ILE A 134 1.91 -22.94 -16.54
C ILE A 134 0.95 -24.13 -16.41
N ILE A 135 -0.37 -23.89 -16.50
CA ILE A 135 -1.39 -24.93 -16.43
C ILE A 135 -1.30 -25.93 -17.60
N SER A 136 -0.98 -25.46 -18.81
CA SER A 136 -0.81 -26.31 -19.99
C SER A 136 0.42 -27.22 -19.86
N GLN A 137 1.48 -26.76 -19.19
CA GLN A 137 2.67 -27.57 -18.91
C GLN A 137 2.38 -28.68 -17.88
N ILE A 138 1.61 -28.36 -16.83
CA ILE A 138 1.19 -29.35 -15.82
C ILE A 138 0.31 -30.44 -16.46
N ILE A 139 -0.67 -30.05 -17.28
CA ILE A 139 -1.56 -31.01 -17.96
C ILE A 139 -0.79 -31.89 -18.96
N ARG A 140 0.18 -31.32 -19.68
CA ARG A 140 1.01 -32.08 -20.63
C ARG A 140 1.88 -33.13 -19.95
N ASN A 141 2.37 -32.85 -18.74
CA ASN A 141 3.17 -33.79 -17.97
C ASN A 141 2.35 -34.99 -17.46
N ILE A 142 1.07 -34.77 -17.14
CA ILE A 142 0.15 -35.81 -16.66
C ILE A 142 -0.36 -36.72 -17.79
N GLY A 143 -0.36 -36.24 -19.04
CA GLY A 143 -1.01 -36.94 -20.16
C GLY A 143 -0.16 -37.94 -20.94
N ASN A 144 1.14 -38.10 -20.66
CA ASN A 144 1.97 -39.09 -21.35
C ASN A 144 1.93 -40.45 -20.63
N VAL A 145 0.75 -41.07 -20.63
CA VAL A 145 0.63 -42.49 -20.34
C VAL A 145 0.72 -43.19 -21.69
N ASP A 146 1.82 -43.90 -21.94
CA ASP A 146 2.00 -44.69 -23.15
C ASP A 146 0.94 -45.80 -23.18
N LEU A 147 -0.11 -45.62 -24.00
CA LEU A 147 -1.15 -46.62 -24.22
C LEU A 147 -0.66 -47.79 -25.11
N GLY A 148 0.59 -47.75 -25.58
CA GLY A 148 1.26 -48.87 -26.24
C GLY A 148 1.70 -49.97 -25.27
N ASP A 149 1.97 -49.64 -24.00
CA ASP A 149 2.35 -50.61 -22.96
C ASP A 149 1.15 -51.36 -22.36
N VAL A 150 -0.09 -50.95 -22.66
CA VAL A 150 -1.32 -51.58 -22.15
C VAL A 150 -2.00 -52.50 -23.18
N PHE A 151 -1.62 -52.44 -24.47
CA PHE A 151 -2.23 -53.26 -25.53
C PHE A 151 -1.23 -54.00 -26.45
N GLY A 152 0.00 -54.20 -25.99
CA GLY A 152 1.05 -54.90 -26.74
C GLY A 152 1.72 -56.03 -25.97
N ASP A 153 1.00 -57.13 -25.73
CA ASP A 153 1.62 -58.46 -25.77
C ASP A 153 0.55 -59.55 -25.95
N GLY A 154 0.90 -60.55 -26.77
CA GLY A 154 0.16 -61.80 -26.91
C GLY A 154 0.51 -62.81 -25.82
#